data_AF-A0A6V7QQK4-F1
#
_entry.id   AF-A0A6V7QQK4-F1
#
_cell.length_a   1.000
_cell.length_b   1.000
_cell.length_c   1.000
_cell.angle_alpha   90.00
_cell.angle_beta   90.00
_cell.angle_gamma   90.00
#
_symmetry.space_group_name_H-M   'P 1'
#
loop_
_entity.id
_entity.type
_entity.pdbx_description
1 polymer ?
#
loop_
_entity_poly.entity_id
_entity_poly.type
_entity_poly.pdbx_seq_one_letter_code
_entity_poly.pdbx_strand_id
1 'polypeptide(L)'
;MIHHYMISDTVLTQESKSYILMKIGNGQEHLTSPIISLEWYEIKVREQQESLRNQRKLQVGTGARAEKIRTYNYKDNRVTDHRLKMNFELTSFLSGDIETAVQACAAMEQKELLEEMAESVGATAT
;
A
#
# COMPACT_ATOMS: atom_id res chain seq x y z
N MET A 1 -5.22 -0.89 14.27
CA MET A 1 -4.98 -1.72 15.46
C MET A 1 -3.47 -1.96 15.54
N ILE A 2 -2.76 -1.04 16.22
CA ILE A 2 -1.29 -1.01 16.25
C ILE A 2 -0.86 -1.97 17.35
N HIS A 3 -0.31 -3.14 17.00
CA HIS A 3 0.23 -4.08 17.99
C HIS A 3 1.52 -3.49 18.58
N HIS A 4 1.35 -2.81 19.72
CA HIS A 4 2.44 -2.29 20.54
C HIS A 4 3.15 -3.48 21.20
N TYR A 5 4.26 -3.94 20.63
CA TYR A 5 5.15 -4.90 21.30
C TYR A 5 5.86 -4.14 22.43
N MET A 6 5.40 -4.34 23.66
CA MET A 6 6.09 -3.87 24.87
C MET A 6 7.39 -4.67 25.01
N ILE A 7 8.51 -4.05 24.63
CA ILE A 7 9.84 -4.53 25.01
C ILE A 7 10.05 -4.08 26.45
N SER A 8 9.78 -4.96 27.41
CA SER A 8 10.10 -4.70 28.82
C SER A 8 11.60 -4.93 29.03
N ASP A 9 12.34 -3.85 29.28
CA ASP A 9 13.81 -3.77 29.45
C ASP A 9 14.33 -4.44 30.74
N THR A 10 14.01 -5.72 30.97
CA THR A 10 14.60 -6.47 32.09
C THR A 10 15.85 -7.21 31.60
N VAL A 11 17.03 -6.62 31.81
CA VAL A 11 18.32 -7.24 31.50
C VAL A 11 18.70 -8.19 32.63
N LEU A 12 18.63 -9.50 32.38
CA LEU A 12 19.18 -10.51 33.28
C LEU A 12 20.64 -10.77 32.88
N THR A 13 21.55 -10.69 33.85
CA THR A 13 22.98 -11.00 33.69
C THR A 13 23.29 -12.30 34.41
N GLN A 14 23.72 -13.32 33.65
CA GLN A 14 24.25 -14.57 34.20
C GLN A 14 25.58 -14.86 33.50
N GLU A 15 26.63 -15.11 34.27
CA GLU A 15 27.98 -15.43 33.75
C GLU A 15 28.50 -14.49 32.65
N SER A 16 28.52 -13.18 32.94
CA SER A 16 29.09 -12.15 32.04
C SER A 16 28.37 -11.94 30.70
N LYS A 17 27.21 -12.57 30.47
CA LYS A 17 26.39 -12.41 29.26
C LYS A 17 25.07 -11.72 29.58
N SER A 18 24.69 -10.72 28.78
CA SER A 18 23.39 -10.05 28.87
C SER A 18 22.37 -10.73 27.97
N TYR A 19 21.11 -10.84 28.43
CA TYR A 19 19.99 -11.41 27.68
C TYR A 19 18.77 -10.48 27.76
N ILE A 20 17.97 -10.43 26.69
CA ILE A 20 16.69 -9.70 26.62
C ILE A 20 15.55 -10.72 26.60
N LEU A 21 14.48 -10.43 27.34
CA LEU A 21 13.30 -11.26 27.45
C LEU A 21 12.31 -10.92 26.33
N MET A 22 12.16 -11.83 25.35
CA MET A 22 11.24 -11.63 24.22
C MET A 22 10.00 -12.52 24.40
N LYS A 23 8.81 -11.91 24.29
CA LYS A 23 7.52 -12.60 24.29
C LYS A 23 7.12 -12.92 22.85
N ILE A 24 7.17 -14.18 22.45
CA ILE A 24 6.63 -14.62 21.15
C ILE A 24 5.14 -14.96 21.35
N GLY A 25 4.30 -14.70 20.33
CA GLY A 25 2.82 -14.64 20.36
C GLY A 25 2.01 -15.77 21.01
N ASN A 26 2.65 -16.81 21.54
CA ASN A 26 2.04 -17.88 22.35
C ASN A 26 2.32 -17.75 23.87
N GLY A 27 2.79 -16.58 24.33
CA GLY A 27 3.06 -16.29 25.75
C GLY A 27 4.36 -16.92 26.29
N GLN A 28 5.09 -17.67 25.47
CA GLN A 28 6.37 -18.30 25.83
C GLN A 28 7.46 -17.23 25.94
N GLU A 29 8.11 -17.17 27.10
CA GLU A 29 9.25 -16.30 27.37
C GLU A 29 10.52 -16.99 26.91
N HIS A 30 11.24 -16.38 25.98
CA HIS A 30 12.55 -16.87 25.56
C HIS A 30 13.63 -15.84 25.86
N LEU A 31 14.74 -16.30 26.45
CA LEU A 31 15.92 -15.49 26.70
C LEU A 31 16.75 -15.47 25.42
N THR A 32 16.84 -14.32 24.78
CA THR A 32 17.61 -14.13 23.54
C THR A 32 18.77 -13.18 23.79
N SER A 33 19.92 -13.45 23.16
CA SER A 33 21.05 -12.53 23.17
C SER A 33 20.64 -11.19 22.52
N PRO A 34 20.98 -10.03 23.10
CA PRO A 34 20.65 -8.70 22.56
C PRO A 34 21.06 -8.54 21.10
N ILE A 35 22.20 -9.14 20.72
CA ILE A 35 22.73 -9.09 19.36
C ILE A 35 21.76 -9.74 18.36
N ILE A 36 21.27 -10.94 18.70
CA ILE A 36 20.33 -11.68 17.86
C ILE A 36 19.01 -10.91 17.75
N SER A 37 18.52 -10.32 18.85
CA SER A 37 17.30 -9.50 18.84
C SER A 37 17.43 -8.28 17.93
N LEU A 38 18.60 -7.62 17.92
CA LEU A 38 18.86 -6.49 17.03
C LEU A 38 18.86 -6.91 15.57
N GLU A 39 19.53 -8.01 15.22
CA GLU A 39 19.54 -8.55 13.85
C GLU A 39 18.12 -8.90 13.36
N TRP A 40 17.29 -9.55 14.18
CA TRP A 40 15.90 -9.84 13.83
C TRP A 40 15.06 -8.58 13.62
N TYR A 41 15.24 -7.57 14.47
CA TYR A 41 14.56 -6.29 14.31
C TYR A 41 14.94 -5.61 12.98
N GLU A 42 16.23 -5.60 12.63
CA GLU A 42 16.71 -5.07 11.36
C GLU A 42 16.10 -5.79 10.15
N ILE A 43 16.01 -7.13 10.21
CA ILE A 43 15.35 -7.94 9.16
C ILE A 43 13.88 -7.54 9.04
N LYS A 44 13.15 -7.44 10.15
CA LYS A 44 11.72 -7.07 10.14
C LYS A 44 11.48 -5.67 9.60
N VAL A 45 12.31 -4.71 10.00
CA VAL A 45 12.25 -3.34 9.48
C VAL A 45 12.54 -3.33 7.98
N ARG A 46 13.53 -4.11 7.52
CA ARG A 46 13.86 -4.23 6.09
C ARG A 46 12.71 -4.84 5.29
N GLU A 47 12.09 -5.91 5.78
CA GLU A 47 10.90 -6.54 5.17
C GLU A 47 9.75 -5.54 5.03
N GLN A 48 9.44 -4.79 6.10
CA GLN A 48 8.39 -3.77 6.08
C GLN A 48 8.70 -2.67 5.06
N GLN A 49 9.94 -2.16 5.06
CA GLN A 49 10.35 -1.14 4.11
C GLN A 49 10.30 -1.63 2.66
N GLU A 50 10.66 -2.89 2.42
CA GLU A 50 10.60 -3.49 1.09
C GLU A 50 9.15 -3.66 0.62
N SER A 51 8.25 -4.13 1.49
CA SER A 51 6.82 -4.19 1.20
C SER A 51 6.25 -2.82 0.84
N LEU A 52 6.57 -1.78 1.63
CA LEU A 52 6.14 -0.41 1.35
C LEU A 52 6.75 0.15 0.06
N ARG A 53 8.03 -0.13 -0.20
CA ARG A 53 8.70 0.26 -1.47
C ARG A 53 8.01 -0.38 -2.67
N ASN A 54 7.68 -1.66 -2.58
CA ASN A 54 6.99 -2.38 -3.64
C ASN A 54 5.59 -1.82 -3.86
N GLN A 55 4.81 -1.61 -2.79
CA GLN A 55 3.47 -0.99 -2.89
C GLN A 55 3.52 0.39 -3.55
N ARG A 56 4.47 1.26 -3.15
CA ARG A 56 4.65 2.58 -3.78
C ARG A 56 5.03 2.46 -5.25
N LYS A 57 5.93 1.53 -5.59
CA LYS A 57 6.35 1.28 -6.96
C LYS A 57 5.18 0.80 -7.83
N LEU A 58 4.32 -0.07 -7.31
CA LEU A 58 3.10 -0.50 -8.00
C LEU A 58 2.11 0.67 -8.20
N GLN A 59 1.93 1.54 -7.21
CA GLN A 59 0.99 2.67 -7.30
C GLN A 59 1.43 3.74 -8.31
N VAL A 60 2.73 4.03 -8.38
CA VAL A 60 3.28 5.07 -9.27
C VAL A 60 3.64 4.50 -10.65
N GLY A 61 3.89 3.20 -10.74
CA GLY A 61 4.32 2.53 -11.96
C GLY A 61 5.78 2.79 -12.32
N THR A 62 6.09 2.75 -13.61
CA THR A 62 7.43 3.00 -14.17
C THR A 62 7.68 4.48 -14.47
N GLY A 63 6.64 5.32 -14.37
CA GLY A 63 6.71 6.74 -14.72
C GLY A 63 6.79 7.00 -16.23
N ALA A 64 6.57 5.97 -17.06
CA ALA A 64 6.55 6.10 -18.50
C ALA A 64 5.37 6.96 -18.97
N ARG A 65 5.55 7.66 -20.11
CA ARG A 65 4.52 8.56 -20.68
C ARG A 65 3.22 7.82 -21.05
N ALA A 66 3.30 6.51 -21.29
CA ALA A 66 2.16 5.66 -21.61
C ALA A 66 1.27 5.35 -20.38
N GLU A 67 1.84 5.38 -19.16
CA GLU A 67 1.14 5.08 -17.90
C GLU A 67 0.50 6.33 -17.26
N LYS A 68 0.48 7.44 -18.01
CA LYS A 68 -0.13 8.70 -17.59
C LYS A 68 -1.62 8.51 -17.30
N ILE A 69 -2.04 8.91 -16.09
CA ILE A 69 -3.46 8.92 -15.69
C ILE A 69 -4.21 10.12 -16.30
N ARG A 70 -3.63 11.34 -16.27
CA ARG A 70 -4.29 12.57 -16.76
C ARG A 70 -3.34 13.51 -17.49
N THR A 71 -3.83 14.24 -18.49
CA THR A 71 -3.15 15.41 -19.08
C THR A 71 -3.86 16.68 -18.64
N TYR A 72 -3.13 17.65 -18.06
CA TYR A 72 -3.64 19.00 -17.79
C TYR A 72 -3.17 19.95 -18.88
N ASN A 73 -4.09 20.59 -19.61
CA ASN A 73 -3.80 21.58 -20.64
C ASN A 73 -4.37 22.95 -20.25
N TYR A 74 -3.49 23.88 -19.90
CA TYR A 74 -3.87 25.23 -19.48
C TYR A 74 -4.39 26.10 -20.63
N LYS A 75 -3.82 25.97 -21.84
CA LYS A 75 -4.22 26.80 -22.99
C LYS A 75 -5.65 26.53 -23.45
N ASP A 76 -6.07 25.27 -23.35
CA ASP A 76 -7.40 24.81 -23.75
C ASP A 76 -8.37 24.73 -22.56
N ASN A 77 -7.96 25.14 -21.35
CA ASN A 77 -8.71 24.99 -20.10
C ASN A 77 -9.28 23.55 -19.91
N ARG A 78 -8.50 22.51 -20.21
CA ARG A 78 -8.98 21.12 -20.27
C ARG A 78 -8.10 20.14 -19.49
N VAL A 79 -8.73 19.21 -18.79
CA VAL A 79 -8.12 18.02 -18.18
C VAL A 79 -8.62 16.79 -18.93
N THR A 80 -7.72 15.99 -19.49
CA THR A 80 -8.06 14.72 -20.14
C THR A 80 -7.67 13.58 -19.22
N ASP A 81 -8.64 12.79 -18.77
CA ASP A 81 -8.41 11.54 -18.03
C ASP A 81 -8.28 10.38 -19.03
N HIS A 82 -7.12 9.69 -19.02
CA HIS A 82 -6.83 8.57 -19.94
C HIS A 82 -7.44 7.25 -19.49
N ARG A 83 -7.80 7.10 -18.20
CA ARG A 83 -8.52 5.93 -17.70
C ARG A 83 -9.93 5.91 -18.26
N LEU A 84 -10.62 7.05 -18.10
CA LEU A 84 -12.01 7.22 -18.53
C LEU A 84 -12.17 7.62 -19.99
N LYS A 85 -11.10 8.11 -20.64
CA LYS A 85 -11.13 8.77 -21.95
C LYS A 85 -12.12 9.96 -21.98
N MET A 86 -12.29 10.62 -20.84
CA MET A 86 -13.18 11.77 -20.65
C MET A 86 -12.39 13.07 -20.48
N ASN A 87 -13.03 14.17 -20.86
CA ASN A 87 -12.47 15.52 -20.70
C ASN A 87 -13.27 16.33 -19.69
N PHE A 88 -12.58 17.07 -18.85
CA PHE A 88 -13.14 17.97 -17.84
C PHE A 88 -12.58 19.38 -18.02
N GLU A 89 -13.27 20.37 -17.46
CA GLU A 89 -12.79 21.76 -17.45
C GLU A 89 -11.72 21.95 -16.38
N LEU A 90 -10.57 22.53 -16.74
CA LEU A 90 -9.42 22.70 -15.84
C LEU A 90 -9.71 23.65 -14.68
N THR A 91 -10.41 24.76 -14.93
CA THR A 91 -10.70 25.76 -13.91
C THR A 91 -11.56 25.18 -12.79
N SER A 92 -12.65 24.47 -13.14
CA SER A 92 -13.49 23.79 -12.13
C SER A 92 -12.70 22.70 -11.40
N PHE A 93 -11.93 21.90 -12.13
CA PHE A 93 -11.16 20.80 -11.57
C PHE A 93 -10.10 21.27 -10.55
N LEU A 94 -9.42 22.38 -10.83
CA LEU A 94 -8.45 22.99 -9.90
C LEU A 94 -9.11 23.67 -8.70
N SER A 95 -10.37 24.12 -8.85
CA SER A 95 -11.15 24.69 -7.75
C SER A 95 -11.68 23.66 -6.75
N GLY A 96 -11.50 22.36 -7.03
CA GLY A 96 -11.88 21.25 -6.15
C GLY A 96 -13.15 20.51 -6.57
N ASP A 97 -13.79 20.90 -7.68
CA ASP A 97 -14.93 20.19 -8.26
C ASP A 97 -14.46 18.96 -9.05
N ILE A 98 -14.03 17.94 -8.30
CA ILE A 98 -13.52 16.67 -8.84
C ILE A 98 -14.49 15.51 -8.63
N GLU A 99 -15.62 15.75 -7.96
CA GLU A 99 -16.56 14.70 -7.56
C GLU A 99 -17.10 13.93 -8.77
N THR A 100 -17.46 14.65 -9.83
CA THR A 100 -17.90 14.06 -11.10
C THR A 100 -16.86 13.11 -11.70
N ALA A 101 -15.57 13.47 -11.62
CA ALA A 101 -14.49 12.63 -12.15
C ALA A 101 -14.25 11.39 -11.28
N VAL A 102 -14.36 11.53 -9.95
CA VAL A 102 -14.22 10.41 -9.00
C VAL A 102 -15.37 9.42 -9.16
N GLN A 103 -16.61 9.90 -9.27
CA GLN A 103 -17.79 9.07 -9.49
C GLN A 103 -17.70 8.30 -10.82
N ALA A 104 -17.23 8.95 -11.89
CA ALA A 104 -17.01 8.30 -13.18
C ALA A 104 -15.97 7.17 -13.08
N CYS A 105 -14.86 7.38 -12.36
CA CYS A 105 -13.86 6.33 -12.10
C CYS A 105 -14.45 5.15 -11.33
N ALA A 106 -15.21 5.41 -10.27
CA ALA A 106 -15.82 4.36 -9.47
C ALA A 106 -16.84 3.53 -10.27
N ALA A 107 -17.66 4.18 -11.10
CA ALA A 107 -18.61 3.51 -11.97
C ALA A 107 -17.93 2.62 -13.03
N MET A 108 -16.80 3.05 -13.57
CA MET A 108 -16.01 2.25 -14.51
C MET A 108 -15.43 1.01 -13.83
N GLU A 109 -14.83 1.14 -12.64
CA GLU A 109 -14.33 -0.01 -11.86
C GLU A 109 -15.45 -1.00 -11.51
N GLN A 110 -16.61 -0.50 -11.09
CA GLN A 110 -17.77 -1.35 -10.82
C GLN A 110 -18.24 -2.12 -12.06
N LYS A 111 -18.21 -1.45 -13.22
CA LYS A 111 -18.57 -2.08 -14.50
C LYS A 111 -17.59 -3.18 -14.88
N GLU A 112 -16.28 -2.91 -14.82
CA GLU A 112 -15.24 -3.90 -15.12
C GLU A 112 -15.34 -5.12 -14.20
N LEU A 113 -15.58 -4.91 -12.90
CA LEU A 113 -15.76 -5.99 -11.94
C LEU A 113 -17.00 -6.85 -12.24
N LEU A 114 -18.11 -6.23 -12.63
CA LEU A 114 -19.34 -6.93 -13.02
C LEU A 114 -19.15 -7.76 -14.29
N GLU A 115 -18.40 -7.23 -15.27
CA GLU A 115 -18.07 -7.93 -16.51
C GLU A 115 -17.18 -9.16 -16.23
N GLU A 116 -16.15 -9.01 -15.40
CA GLU A 116 -15.28 -10.12 -14.97
C GLU A 116 -16.07 -11.20 -14.21
N MET A 117 -16.95 -10.80 -13.28
CA MET A 117 -17.84 -11.73 -12.60
C MET A 117 -18.75 -12.47 -13.57
N ALA A 118 -19.36 -11.77 -14.53
CA ALA A 118 -20.24 -12.39 -15.53
C ALA A 118 -19.49 -13.41 -16.39
N GLU A 119 -18.25 -13.10 -16.79
CA GLU A 119 -17.41 -14.00 -17.59
C GLU A 119 -16.97 -15.24 -16.81
N SER A 120 -16.63 -15.09 -15.52
CA SER A 120 -16.31 -16.22 -14.63
C SER A 120 -17.49 -17.16 -14.40
N VAL A 121 -18.71 -16.63 -14.26
CA VAL A 121 -19.93 -17.43 -14.09
C VAL A 121 -20.27 -18.18 -15.39
N GLY A 122 -20.10 -17.54 -16.55
CA GLY A 122 -20.29 -18.19 -17.86
C GLY A 122 -19.33 -19.36 -18.11
N ALA A 123 -18.07 -19.25 -17.68
CA ALA A 123 -17.06 -20.30 -17.82
C ALA A 123 -17.32 -21.52 -16.93
N THR A 124 -18.02 -21.36 -15.79
CA THR A 124 -18.39 -22.48 -14.91
C THR A 124 -19.65 -23.24 -15.33
N ALA A 125 -20.43 -22.69 -16.27
CA ALA A 125 -21.71 -23.25 -16.73
C ALA A 125 -21.60 -24.05 -18.05
N THR A 126 -20.39 -24.22 -18.60
CA THR A 126 -20.10 -25.03 -19.80
C THR A 126 -19.17 -26.19 -19.44
#